data_AF-A0A481SPV9-F1
#
_entry.id   AF-A0A481SPV9-F1
#
_cell.length_a   1.000
_cell.length_b   1.000
_cell.length_c   1.000
_cell.angle_alpha   90.00
_cell.angle_beta   90.00
_cell.angle_gamma   90.00
#
_symmetry.space_group_name_H-M   'P 1'
#
loop_
_entity.id
_entity.type
_entity.pdbx_description
1 polymer ?
#
loop_
_entity_poly.entity_id
_entity_poly.type
_entity_poly.pdbx_seq_one_letter_code
_entity_poly.pdbx_strand_id
1 'polypeptide(L)'
;MMSITLTLTALLLVVPSLMSGQAESSPTCDPKYSAMSATHSRCLPPKDEAKLEPLSQETKNEIVRLHNNYRSKIDPPASDMLKLYWDDTLAKTVESLMMQCEGNHDAMGDRMEPDWPNVKIGQNIGMNHKGWQNMLNKFWIEQGIKRLNYTYEGGYVTGLGHFYQMATARSNRIGCAMVKCKKRDKGTYTYRACNYAPCLNAGDLAYTKGESASLCPDHQTANGTLCDCKDKLCYHEGVLDVGTCTCQCKGIWTGDNCEKIDCLQGESSSCKSKDCNEPQTKMFCPHTCGECTNCQGVVCNNGVLNYETCTCECFEGYNGESCDVQVCTEPDNPLCTRIKALGQCDEDGKMTASGKTAYCPMLCGKCKTNCPPCENFGDLTDLNTCACKCKGTFRGERCESCEAARDQFVCGSLKALAGSCDNTASPFYVVLQTDCPLLCGVC
;
A
#
# COMPACT_ATOMS: atom_id res chain seq x y z
N MET A 1 23.39 -100.55 1.13
CA MET A 1 23.02 -99.44 0.23
C MET A 1 23.52 -98.16 0.85
N MET A 2 24.61 -97.61 0.29
CA MET A 2 25.22 -96.35 0.72
C MET A 2 24.29 -95.19 0.36
N SER A 3 24.08 -94.26 1.29
CA SER A 3 23.52 -92.94 0.98
C SER A 3 24.43 -91.89 1.57
N ILE A 4 25.23 -91.30 0.69
CA ILE A 4 26.11 -90.17 0.95
C ILE A 4 25.23 -88.93 0.83
N THR A 5 25.00 -88.23 1.93
CA THR A 5 24.35 -86.91 1.92
C THR A 5 25.43 -85.83 2.02
N LEU A 6 25.68 -85.14 0.90
CA LEU A 6 26.48 -83.92 0.85
C LEU A 6 25.77 -82.81 1.64
N THR A 7 26.42 -82.28 2.66
CA THR A 7 26.01 -81.05 3.34
C THR A 7 26.68 -79.86 2.65
N LEU A 8 25.88 -79.02 1.99
CA LEU A 8 26.32 -77.78 1.35
C LEU A 8 26.35 -76.67 2.40
N THR A 9 27.53 -76.22 2.80
CA THR A 9 27.73 -75.06 3.69
C THR A 9 27.49 -73.77 2.92
N ALA A 10 26.37 -73.09 3.19
CA ALA A 10 26.10 -71.74 2.70
C ALA A 10 26.82 -70.71 3.59
N LEU A 11 27.81 -70.03 3.01
CA LEU A 11 28.59 -68.95 3.61
C LEU A 11 27.72 -67.68 3.64
N LEU A 12 27.17 -67.33 4.81
CA LEU A 12 26.47 -66.05 5.04
C LEU A 12 27.50 -64.91 5.10
N LEU A 13 27.59 -64.13 4.02
CA LEU A 13 28.31 -62.86 4.00
C LEU A 13 27.56 -61.84 4.87
N VAL A 14 28.12 -61.52 6.03
CA VAL A 14 27.70 -60.39 6.87
C VAL A 14 28.21 -59.11 6.22
N VAL A 15 27.31 -58.35 5.61
CA VAL A 15 27.62 -56.99 5.14
C VAL A 15 27.51 -56.06 6.36
N PRO A 16 28.58 -55.32 6.76
CA PRO A 16 28.46 -54.33 7.81
C PRO A 16 27.61 -53.17 7.28
N SER A 17 26.45 -52.94 7.89
CA SER A 17 25.69 -51.71 7.67
C SER A 17 26.51 -50.55 8.21
N LEU A 18 27.07 -49.73 7.31
CA LEU A 18 27.52 -48.38 7.63
C LEU A 18 26.30 -47.58 8.08
N MET A 19 26.13 -47.46 9.40
CA MET A 19 25.32 -46.41 10.01
C MET A 19 26.08 -45.09 9.81
N SER A 20 26.02 -44.55 8.60
CA SER A 20 26.39 -43.16 8.36
C SER A 20 25.29 -42.30 8.98
N GLY A 21 25.64 -41.62 10.06
CA GLY A 21 24.74 -40.77 10.82
C GLY A 21 23.97 -39.82 9.91
N GLN A 22 22.65 -39.86 10.04
CA GLN A 22 21.82 -38.74 9.60
C GLN A 22 22.28 -37.53 10.39
N ALA A 23 22.86 -36.56 9.69
CA ALA A 23 22.95 -35.21 10.21
C ALA A 23 21.54 -34.78 10.62
N GLU A 24 21.35 -34.50 11.91
CA GLU A 24 20.12 -33.89 12.40
C GLU A 24 19.88 -32.63 11.55
N SER A 25 18.75 -32.61 10.84
CA SER A 25 18.33 -31.48 10.05
C SER A 25 18.28 -30.24 10.95
N SER A 26 19.06 -29.21 10.60
CA SER A 26 18.89 -27.84 11.10
C SER A 26 17.39 -27.51 11.15
N PRO A 27 16.86 -26.92 12.24
CA PRO A 27 15.47 -26.53 12.27
C PRO A 27 15.25 -25.54 11.12
N THR A 28 14.46 -25.95 10.13
CA THR A 28 14.07 -25.08 9.03
C THR A 28 13.40 -23.86 9.63
N CYS A 29 13.91 -22.66 9.31
CA CYS A 29 13.30 -21.43 9.80
C CYS A 29 11.83 -21.41 9.39
N ASP A 30 10.95 -21.06 10.33
CA ASP A 30 9.54 -20.89 10.03
C ASP A 30 9.38 -19.87 8.88
N PRO A 31 8.72 -20.24 7.76
CA PRO A 31 8.61 -19.43 6.56
C PRO A 31 8.16 -17.99 6.81
N LYS A 32 7.36 -17.74 7.86
CA LYS A 32 6.90 -16.38 8.16
C LYS A 32 8.03 -15.43 8.56
N TYR A 33 9.08 -15.94 9.19
CA TYR A 33 10.23 -15.12 9.60
C TYR A 33 11.25 -14.96 8.47
N SER A 34 11.49 -16.02 7.69
CA SER A 34 12.39 -15.93 6.53
C SER A 34 11.85 -15.06 5.40
N ALA A 35 10.52 -14.92 5.30
CA ALA A 35 9.86 -13.96 4.42
C ALA A 35 10.08 -12.50 4.83
N MET A 36 10.31 -12.22 6.12
CA MET A 36 10.60 -10.86 6.60
C MET A 36 12.05 -10.45 6.36
N SER A 37 12.98 -11.36 6.69
CA SER A 37 14.41 -11.15 6.46
C SER A 37 15.14 -12.49 6.33
N ALA A 38 16.04 -12.59 5.35
CA ALA A 38 16.91 -13.76 5.19
C ALA A 38 17.84 -13.96 6.40
N THR A 39 18.13 -12.90 7.15
CA THR A 39 18.98 -12.90 8.35
C THR A 39 18.18 -12.71 9.65
N HIS A 40 16.85 -12.92 9.59
CA HIS A 40 16.00 -12.75 10.77
C HIS A 40 16.53 -13.54 11.97
N SER A 41 16.54 -12.93 13.16
CA SER A 41 17.12 -13.52 14.37
C SER A 41 16.54 -14.89 14.70
N ARG A 42 15.24 -15.10 14.45
CA ARG A 42 14.53 -16.38 14.60
C ARG A 42 14.97 -17.48 13.62
N CYS A 43 15.66 -17.13 12.53
CA CYS A 43 16.20 -18.05 11.55
C CYS A 43 17.66 -18.44 11.81
N LEU A 44 18.33 -17.80 12.76
CA LEU A 44 19.74 -18.07 13.03
C LEU A 44 19.89 -19.34 13.87
N PRO A 45 20.66 -20.34 13.40
CA PRO A 45 20.92 -21.54 14.19
C PRO A 45 21.75 -21.18 15.44
N PRO A 46 21.51 -21.81 16.61
CA PRO A 46 22.30 -21.55 17.80
C PRO A 46 23.76 -21.98 17.60
N LYS A 47 24.72 -21.25 18.17
CA LYS A 47 26.13 -21.67 18.15
C LYS A 47 26.38 -22.74 19.22
N ASP A 48 27.31 -23.65 18.95
CA ASP A 48 27.67 -24.75 19.86
C ASP A 48 28.15 -24.26 21.24
N GLU A 49 28.80 -23.10 21.28
CA GLU A 49 29.25 -22.49 22.53
C GLU A 49 28.14 -21.81 23.35
N ALA A 50 26.93 -21.73 22.80
CA ALA A 50 25.79 -21.06 23.42
C ALA A 50 24.97 -22.02 24.29
N LYS A 51 24.64 -21.56 25.49
CA LYS A 51 23.78 -22.27 26.43
C LYS A 51 22.69 -21.33 26.93
N LEU A 52 21.45 -21.63 26.56
CA LEU A 52 20.28 -20.95 27.12
C LEU A 52 20.18 -21.21 28.62
N GLU A 53 19.90 -20.14 29.38
CA GLU A 53 19.55 -20.22 30.79
C GLU A 53 18.06 -19.87 30.92
N PRO A 54 17.17 -20.88 31.05
CA PRO A 54 15.73 -20.64 31.08
C PRO A 54 15.32 -19.70 32.22
N LEU A 55 14.47 -18.73 31.90
CA LEU A 55 13.94 -17.79 32.89
C LEU A 55 12.71 -18.40 33.56
N SER A 56 12.74 -18.56 34.88
CA SER A 56 11.56 -18.94 35.67
C SER A 56 10.48 -17.87 35.59
N GLN A 57 9.22 -18.23 35.86
CA GLN A 57 8.13 -17.24 35.92
C GLN A 57 8.41 -16.14 36.96
N GLU A 58 9.03 -16.49 38.08
CA GLU A 58 9.47 -15.53 39.10
C GLU A 58 10.48 -14.53 38.52
N THR A 59 11.44 -15.00 37.72
CA THR A 59 12.44 -14.13 37.06
C THR A 59 11.78 -13.22 36.03
N LYS A 60 10.86 -13.74 35.21
CA LYS A 60 10.06 -12.94 34.25
C LYS A 60 9.30 -11.82 34.99
N ASN A 61 8.62 -12.18 36.08
CA ASN A 61 7.89 -11.23 36.92
C ASN A 61 8.82 -10.19 37.57
N GLU A 62 10.01 -10.61 38.05
CA GLU A 62 11.01 -9.72 38.62
C GLU A 62 11.48 -8.67 37.60
N ILE A 63 11.80 -9.10 36.37
CA ILE A 63 12.25 -8.21 35.30
C ILE A 63 11.18 -7.15 35.02
N VAL A 64 9.93 -7.55 34.81
CA VAL A 64 8.81 -6.63 34.54
C VAL A 64 8.59 -5.68 35.72
N ARG A 65 8.60 -6.22 36.95
CA ARG A 65 8.43 -5.43 38.18
C ARG A 65 9.53 -4.37 38.32
N LEU A 66 10.79 -4.74 38.07
CA LEU A 66 11.92 -3.80 38.14
C LEU A 66 11.78 -2.68 37.11
N HIS A 67 11.47 -3.00 35.85
CA HIS A 67 11.23 -1.99 34.82
C HIS A 67 10.10 -1.03 35.19
N ASN A 68 8.94 -1.56 35.59
CA ASN A 68 7.80 -0.74 35.98
C ASN A 68 8.09 0.11 37.22
N ASN A 69 8.87 -0.38 38.19
CA ASN A 69 9.30 0.41 39.34
C ASN A 69 10.25 1.56 38.96
N TYR A 70 11.12 1.38 37.96
CA TYR A 70 11.94 2.48 37.45
C TYR A 70 11.07 3.52 36.71
N ARG A 71 10.20 3.06 35.80
CA ARG A 71 9.28 3.89 35.03
C ARG A 71 8.34 4.72 35.93
N SER A 72 7.83 4.14 37.02
CA SER A 72 6.94 4.83 37.95
C SER A 72 7.61 5.90 38.81
N LYS A 73 8.95 5.97 38.79
CA LYS A 73 9.77 6.89 39.59
C LYS A 73 10.63 7.79 38.71
N ILE A 74 10.33 7.87 37.42
CA ILE A 74 11.09 8.70 36.49
C ILE A 74 10.98 10.17 36.89
N ASP A 75 12.08 10.90 36.74
CA ASP A 75 12.18 12.33 37.05
C ASP A 75 12.76 13.08 35.83
N PRO A 76 12.08 14.12 35.30
CA PRO A 76 10.75 14.59 35.70
C PRO A 76 9.63 13.55 35.51
N PRO A 77 8.50 13.66 36.25
CA PRO A 77 7.39 12.72 36.12
C PRO A 77 6.81 12.68 34.70
N ALA A 78 6.25 11.51 34.35
CA ALA A 78 5.71 11.22 33.03
C ALA A 78 4.19 11.10 33.06
N SER A 79 3.50 11.83 32.18
CA SER A 79 2.04 11.84 32.12
C SER A 79 1.44 10.67 31.32
N ASP A 80 2.23 10.02 30.47
CA ASP A 80 1.80 9.01 29.48
C ASP A 80 2.50 7.64 29.62
N MET A 81 3.28 7.43 30.69
CA MET A 81 4.14 6.26 30.82
C MET A 81 3.33 4.96 30.95
N LEU A 82 3.35 4.11 29.91
CA LEU A 82 2.66 2.81 29.97
C LEU A 82 3.35 1.82 30.90
N LYS A 83 2.55 0.97 31.52
CA LYS A 83 3.00 -0.23 32.22
C LYS A 83 3.43 -1.29 31.20
N LEU A 84 4.59 -1.89 31.44
CA LEU A 84 5.11 -3.01 30.65
C LEU A 84 4.50 -4.35 31.08
N TYR A 85 4.24 -5.20 30.10
CA TYR A 85 3.80 -6.58 30.23
C TYR A 85 4.82 -7.54 29.57
N TRP A 86 4.96 -8.74 30.14
CA TRP A 86 5.84 -9.76 29.58
C TRP A 86 5.27 -10.28 28.25
N ASP A 87 6.13 -10.48 27.27
CA ASP A 87 5.79 -11.05 25.97
C ASP A 87 6.79 -12.16 25.58
N ASP A 88 6.30 -13.39 25.42
CA ASP A 88 7.14 -14.54 25.10
C ASP A 88 7.62 -14.54 23.65
N THR A 89 6.94 -13.85 22.73
CA THR A 89 7.38 -13.69 21.34
C THR A 89 8.64 -12.83 21.30
N LEU A 90 8.64 -11.68 21.99
CA LEU A 90 9.84 -10.84 22.13
C LEU A 90 11.00 -11.57 22.80
N ALA A 91 10.71 -12.37 23.84
CA ALA A 91 11.72 -13.14 24.57
C ALA A 91 12.39 -14.18 23.67
N LYS A 92 11.59 -14.87 22.85
CA LYS A 92 12.02 -15.86 21.86
C LYS A 92 12.89 -15.26 20.77
N THR A 93 12.61 -14.04 20.32
CA THR A 93 13.42 -13.36 19.29
C THR A 93 14.77 -12.92 19.82
N VAL A 94 14.82 -12.31 21.01
CA VAL A 94 16.10 -11.90 21.61
C VAL A 94 16.92 -13.11 22.10
N GLU A 95 16.27 -14.20 22.47
CA GLU A 95 16.93 -15.48 22.75
C GLU A 95 17.74 -15.96 21.54
N SER A 96 17.10 -16.08 20.37
CA SER A 96 17.76 -16.55 19.15
C SER A 96 18.97 -15.67 18.76
N LEU A 97 18.87 -14.35 18.97
CA LEU A 97 20.00 -13.43 18.80
C LEU A 97 21.13 -13.72 19.80
N MET A 98 20.82 -13.86 21.09
CA MET A 98 21.84 -14.08 22.12
C MET A 98 22.53 -15.45 21.99
N MET A 99 21.86 -16.44 21.38
CA MET A 99 22.45 -17.73 21.03
C MET A 99 23.56 -17.63 19.95
N GLN A 100 23.75 -16.46 19.33
CA GLN A 100 24.87 -16.19 18.41
C GLN A 100 26.17 -15.81 19.13
N CYS A 101 26.12 -15.53 20.44
CA CYS A 101 27.29 -15.26 21.27
C CYS A 101 28.20 -14.08 20.86
N GLU A 102 27.66 -13.14 20.07
CA GLU A 102 28.39 -11.99 19.56
C GLU A 102 28.26 -10.75 20.45
N GLY A 103 27.10 -10.58 21.09
CA GLY A 103 26.82 -9.44 21.98
C GLY A 103 26.47 -8.13 21.25
N ASN A 104 26.26 -8.19 19.93
CA ASN A 104 25.85 -7.06 19.10
C ASN A 104 24.33 -7.03 18.94
N HIS A 105 23.82 -5.84 18.61
CA HIS A 105 22.45 -5.70 18.12
C HIS A 105 22.30 -6.33 16.72
N ASP A 106 21.16 -6.96 16.46
CA ASP A 106 20.71 -7.32 15.10
C ASP A 106 20.19 -6.09 14.34
N ALA A 107 19.93 -6.23 13.03
CA ALA A 107 19.27 -5.17 12.29
C ALA A 107 17.82 -5.01 12.77
N MET A 108 17.26 -3.80 12.64
CA MET A 108 15.88 -3.54 13.07
C MET A 108 14.86 -4.45 12.40
N GLY A 109 15.06 -4.79 11.11
CA GLY A 109 14.19 -5.72 10.37
C GLY A 109 14.32 -7.18 10.84
N ASP A 110 15.47 -7.58 11.39
CA ASP A 110 15.75 -8.95 11.80
C ASP A 110 15.10 -9.33 13.14
N ARG A 111 14.55 -8.34 13.85
CA ARG A 111 13.87 -8.50 15.15
C ARG A 111 12.38 -8.15 15.10
N MET A 112 11.84 -7.86 13.92
CA MET A 112 10.41 -7.56 13.76
C MET A 112 9.58 -8.83 13.91
N GLU A 113 8.30 -8.68 14.25
CA GLU A 113 7.40 -9.84 14.35
C GLU A 113 6.40 -9.85 13.19
N PRO A 114 6.17 -11.00 12.52
CA PRO A 114 5.32 -11.10 11.35
C PRO A 114 3.86 -10.80 11.68
N ASP A 115 3.45 -11.13 12.91
CA ASP A 115 2.10 -10.92 13.39
C ASP A 115 1.87 -9.47 13.88
N TRP A 116 2.92 -8.62 13.90
CA TRP A 116 2.87 -7.21 14.31
C TRP A 116 3.42 -6.30 13.19
N PRO A 117 2.72 -6.20 12.06
CA PRO A 117 3.22 -5.51 10.89
C PRO A 117 3.58 -4.05 11.22
N ASN A 118 4.79 -3.65 10.79
CA ASN A 118 5.34 -2.31 10.98
C ASN A 118 5.41 -1.82 12.45
N VAL A 119 5.40 -2.74 13.43
CA VAL A 119 5.78 -2.42 14.82
C VAL A 119 7.28 -2.53 14.97
N LYS A 120 7.94 -1.40 15.27
CA LYS A 120 9.40 -1.37 15.49
C LYS A 120 9.73 -1.90 16.89
N ILE A 121 10.76 -2.75 16.97
CA ILE A 121 11.17 -3.41 18.22
C ILE A 121 12.51 -2.86 18.71
N GLY A 122 12.55 -2.49 19.98
CA GLY A 122 13.71 -1.94 20.67
C GLY A 122 14.51 -3.05 21.33
N GLN A 123 15.76 -2.79 21.69
CA GLN A 123 16.62 -3.82 22.29
C GLN A 123 17.65 -3.23 23.24
N ASN A 124 17.80 -3.84 24.41
CA ASN A 124 18.90 -3.57 25.34
C ASN A 124 19.69 -4.86 25.56
N ILE A 125 21.02 -4.80 25.55
CA ILE A 125 21.92 -5.94 25.74
C ILE A 125 22.91 -5.62 26.85
N GLY A 126 23.00 -6.50 27.85
CA GLY A 126 23.99 -6.43 28.93
C GLY A 126 24.87 -7.68 28.95
N MET A 127 26.16 -7.49 29.25
CA MET A 127 27.13 -8.57 29.32
C MET A 127 27.76 -8.64 30.72
N ASN A 128 27.83 -9.85 31.29
CA ASN A 128 28.52 -10.17 32.55
C ASN A 128 28.06 -9.38 33.78
N HIS A 129 26.79 -8.98 33.82
CA HIS A 129 26.19 -8.40 35.02
C HIS A 129 25.94 -9.47 36.10
N LYS A 130 26.02 -9.07 37.38
CA LYS A 130 25.82 -9.96 38.54
C LYS A 130 24.36 -10.40 38.76
N GLY A 131 23.43 -9.97 37.91
CA GLY A 131 22.00 -10.28 37.97
C GLY A 131 21.15 -9.26 37.20
N TRP A 132 19.85 -9.50 37.08
CA TRP A 132 18.91 -8.61 36.39
C TRP A 132 18.83 -7.23 37.06
N GLN A 133 18.65 -7.18 38.38
CA GLN A 133 18.62 -5.91 39.12
C GLN A 133 19.90 -5.07 38.92
N ASN A 134 21.09 -5.70 38.94
CA ASN A 134 22.35 -4.99 38.73
C ASN A 134 22.46 -4.42 37.30
N MET A 135 22.03 -5.19 36.30
CA MET A 135 22.02 -4.74 34.91
C MET A 135 21.05 -3.56 34.72
N LEU A 136 19.79 -3.73 35.13
CA LEU A 136 18.76 -2.72 34.95
C LEU A 136 19.06 -1.44 35.72
N ASN A 137 19.65 -1.54 36.92
CA ASN A 137 20.13 -0.37 37.64
C ASN A 137 21.23 0.36 36.85
N LYS A 138 22.20 -0.36 36.28
CA LYS A 138 23.28 0.24 35.48
C LYS A 138 22.75 0.94 34.22
N PHE A 139 21.78 0.34 33.54
CA PHE A 139 21.11 0.97 32.40
C PHE A 139 20.32 2.21 32.83
N TRP A 140 19.58 2.13 33.95
CA TRP A 140 18.77 3.24 34.42
C TRP A 140 19.59 4.46 34.83
N ILE A 141 20.73 4.27 35.52
CA ILE A 141 21.57 5.38 35.98
C ILE A 141 22.32 6.10 34.85
N GLU A 142 22.26 5.62 33.61
CA GLU A 142 22.82 6.32 32.45
C GLU A 142 22.24 7.75 32.34
N GLN A 143 20.99 7.97 32.77
CA GLN A 143 20.40 9.32 32.84
C GLN A 143 21.22 10.33 33.66
N GLY A 144 21.98 9.86 34.64
CA GLY A 144 22.84 10.68 35.50
C GLY A 144 24.15 11.10 34.82
N ILE A 145 24.49 10.53 33.66
CA ILE A 145 25.69 10.87 32.87
C ILE A 145 25.59 12.29 32.27
N LYS A 146 24.42 12.93 32.35
CA LYS A 146 24.15 14.34 31.98
C LYS A 146 25.02 15.41 32.67
N ARG A 147 25.94 15.06 33.58
CA ARG A 147 26.92 16.02 34.16
C ARG A 147 28.13 16.30 33.27
N LEU A 148 28.23 15.70 32.08
CA LEU A 148 29.26 16.03 31.09
C LEU A 148 28.56 16.55 29.81
N ASN A 149 28.50 17.88 29.68
CA ASN A 149 28.12 18.69 28.51
C ASN A 149 27.64 17.95 27.23
N TYR A 150 26.32 17.73 27.08
CA TYR A 150 25.74 17.50 25.75
C TYR A 150 24.37 18.16 25.63
N THR A 151 24.31 19.24 24.84
CA THR A 151 23.07 19.91 24.43
C THR A 151 22.30 19.01 23.45
N TYR A 152 21.01 18.85 23.72
CA TYR A 152 20.06 18.06 22.95
C TYR A 152 19.65 18.84 21.69
N GLU A 153 20.56 18.95 20.74
CA GLU A 153 20.27 19.35 19.36
C GLU A 153 20.96 18.33 18.44
N GLY A 154 20.19 17.46 17.78
CA GLY A 154 20.71 16.63 16.67
C GLY A 154 20.65 15.11 16.77
N GLY A 155 20.12 14.52 17.87
CA GLY A 155 19.83 13.08 17.92
C GLY A 155 21.06 12.17 18.11
N TYR A 156 20.91 11.19 19.01
CA TYR A 156 21.91 10.19 19.44
C TYR A 156 23.03 10.70 20.37
N VAL A 157 22.76 10.61 21.68
CA VAL A 157 23.83 10.63 22.70
C VAL A 157 24.33 9.20 22.89
N THR A 158 25.61 8.97 22.63
CA THR A 158 26.27 7.68 22.89
C THR A 158 26.23 7.36 24.39
N GLY A 159 25.86 6.13 24.74
CA GLY A 159 25.84 5.68 26.15
C GLY A 159 24.60 6.01 26.98
N LEU A 160 23.54 6.60 26.37
CA LEU A 160 22.23 6.80 27.03
C LEU A 160 21.12 5.90 26.48
N GLY A 161 21.44 5.06 25.49
CA GLY A 161 20.45 4.29 24.73
C GLY A 161 19.65 3.33 25.62
N HIS A 162 20.30 2.68 26.60
CA HIS A 162 19.61 1.72 27.45
C HIS A 162 18.59 2.41 28.35
N PHE A 163 18.97 3.54 28.96
CA PHE A 163 18.05 4.37 29.73
C PHE A 163 16.86 4.82 28.87
N TYR A 164 17.11 5.42 27.69
CA TYR A 164 16.03 5.91 26.84
C TYR A 164 15.06 4.80 26.47
N GLN A 165 15.55 3.61 26.13
CA GLN A 165 14.69 2.47 25.84
C GLN A 165 13.85 2.03 27.06
N MET A 166 14.44 2.02 28.27
CA MET A 166 13.68 1.72 29.49
C MET A 166 12.63 2.80 29.80
N ALA A 167 12.91 4.06 29.45
CA ALA A 167 12.09 5.23 29.68
C ALA A 167 11.09 5.54 28.56
N THR A 168 11.04 4.75 27.48
CA THR A 168 10.08 4.93 26.38
C THR A 168 8.65 4.67 26.85
N ALA A 169 7.85 5.71 27.03
CA ALA A 169 6.47 5.67 27.50
C ALA A 169 5.60 4.77 26.66
N ARG A 170 5.71 4.84 25.32
CA ARG A 170 4.90 4.04 24.40
C ARG A 170 5.15 2.53 24.43
N SER A 171 6.29 2.07 24.95
CA SER A 171 6.56 0.63 25.07
C SER A 171 5.69 0.02 26.17
N ASN A 172 4.87 -0.97 25.84
CA ASN A 172 4.05 -1.71 26.80
C ASN A 172 4.29 -3.23 26.79
N ARG A 173 5.17 -3.73 25.90
CA ARG A 173 5.60 -5.12 25.89
C ARG A 173 7.11 -5.25 26.06
N ILE A 174 7.53 -6.28 26.80
CA ILE A 174 8.93 -6.62 27.03
C ILE A 174 9.12 -8.14 27.04
N GLY A 175 10.15 -8.63 26.36
CA GLY A 175 10.57 -10.03 26.46
C GLY A 175 12.09 -10.11 26.53
N CYS A 176 12.61 -10.97 27.40
CA CYS A 176 14.04 -11.02 27.68
C CYS A 176 14.58 -12.47 27.65
N ALA A 177 15.88 -12.59 27.41
CA ALA A 177 16.60 -13.87 27.44
C ALA A 177 17.92 -13.75 28.21
N MET A 178 18.40 -14.89 28.71
CA MET A 178 19.72 -15.03 29.32
C MET A 178 20.46 -16.20 28.68
N VAL A 179 21.64 -15.94 28.12
CA VAL A 179 22.45 -16.95 27.43
C VAL A 179 23.88 -16.90 27.95
N LYS A 180 24.45 -18.07 28.25
CA LYS A 180 25.88 -18.22 28.56
C LYS A 180 26.62 -18.67 27.30
N CYS A 181 27.73 -18.01 27.01
CA CYS A 181 28.54 -18.21 25.83
C CYS A 181 29.98 -18.55 26.22
N LYS A 182 30.44 -19.76 25.88
CA LYS A 182 31.79 -20.21 26.23
C LYS A 182 32.78 -19.97 25.08
N LYS A 183 33.56 -18.90 25.15
CA LYS A 183 34.61 -18.65 24.14
C LYS A 183 35.90 -19.38 24.53
N ARG A 184 36.45 -20.18 23.59
CA ARG A 184 37.60 -21.06 23.80
C ARG A 184 38.79 -20.39 24.50
N ASP A 185 39.05 -19.12 24.19
CA ASP A 185 40.22 -18.36 24.68
C ASP A 185 39.87 -17.22 25.64
N LYS A 186 38.58 -17.01 25.96
CA LYS A 186 38.11 -15.79 26.65
C LYS A 186 37.16 -16.04 27.82
N GLY A 187 36.95 -17.31 28.18
CA GLY A 187 36.08 -17.72 29.29
C GLY A 187 34.59 -17.69 28.93
N THR A 188 33.75 -17.75 29.96
CA THR A 188 32.30 -17.74 29.81
C THR A 188 31.73 -16.34 29.98
N TYR A 189 31.01 -15.88 28.96
CA TYR A 189 30.24 -14.65 28.98
C TYR A 189 28.77 -14.96 29.28
N THR A 190 28.10 -14.09 30.03
CA THR A 190 26.65 -14.17 30.26
C THR A 190 26.01 -12.96 29.64
N TYR A 191 25.22 -13.16 28.60
CA TYR A 191 24.36 -12.12 28.02
C TYR A 191 22.99 -12.13 28.68
N ARG A 192 22.48 -10.94 28.96
CA ARG A 192 21.10 -10.68 29.33
C ARG A 192 20.58 -9.60 28.41
N ALA A 193 19.53 -9.87 27.67
CA ALA A 193 19.00 -8.94 26.70
C ALA A 193 17.48 -8.90 26.76
N CYS A 194 16.91 -7.76 26.41
CA CYS A 194 15.47 -7.53 26.38
C CYS A 194 15.10 -6.85 25.06
N ASN A 195 14.05 -7.34 24.41
CA ASN A 195 13.35 -6.64 23.35
C ASN A 195 12.12 -5.91 23.91
N TYR A 196 11.77 -4.77 23.31
CA TYR A 196 10.68 -3.89 23.74
C TYR A 196 9.79 -3.53 22.54
N ALA A 197 8.47 -3.57 22.69
CA ALA A 197 7.55 -3.17 21.63
C ALA A 197 6.46 -2.21 22.15
N PRO A 198 6.09 -1.20 21.35
CA PRO A 198 6.89 -0.59 20.27
C PRO A 198 8.15 0.10 20.84
N CYS A 199 9.17 0.32 20.01
CA CYS A 199 10.36 1.09 20.39
C CYS A 199 10.13 2.61 20.27
N LEU A 200 11.14 3.40 20.65
CA LEU A 200 11.15 4.84 20.47
C LEU A 200 11.37 5.18 18.99
N ASN A 201 10.55 6.05 18.40
CA ASN A 201 10.84 6.55 17.06
C ASN A 201 11.99 7.56 17.09
N ALA A 202 12.73 7.64 15.99
CA ALA A 202 13.75 8.68 15.83
C ALA A 202 13.10 10.07 15.89
N GLY A 203 13.61 10.94 16.76
CA GLY A 203 13.11 12.31 16.95
C GLY A 203 12.01 12.46 18.01
N ASP A 204 11.39 11.37 18.44
CA ASP A 204 10.37 11.41 19.51
C ASP A 204 11.03 11.58 20.89
N LEU A 205 10.32 12.24 21.80
CA LEU A 205 10.65 12.21 23.22
C LEU A 205 10.36 10.82 23.79
N ALA A 206 11.17 10.37 24.74
CA ALA A 206 10.95 9.10 25.41
C ALA A 206 9.59 9.06 26.14
N TYR A 207 9.16 10.17 26.72
CA TYR A 207 7.88 10.30 27.43
C TYR A 207 7.44 11.77 27.47
N THR A 208 6.16 12.00 27.72
CA THR A 208 5.59 13.33 27.93
C THR A 208 5.75 13.75 29.38
N LYS A 209 6.41 14.89 29.62
CA LYS A 209 6.60 15.43 30.98
C LYS A 209 5.27 15.98 31.50
N GLY A 210 4.91 15.62 32.72
CA GLY A 210 3.69 16.09 33.37
C GLY A 210 3.41 15.33 34.65
N GLU A 211 2.33 15.66 35.35
CA GLU A 211 1.90 14.88 36.52
C GLU A 211 1.74 13.41 36.14
N SER A 212 2.18 12.51 37.02
CA SER A 212 2.20 11.07 36.76
C SER A 212 0.84 10.57 36.29
N ALA A 213 0.82 9.85 35.16
CA ALA A 213 -0.37 9.24 34.58
C ALA A 213 -1.54 10.22 34.31
N SER A 214 -1.29 11.53 34.24
CA SER A 214 -2.33 12.56 34.05
C SER A 214 -2.98 12.53 32.67
N LEU A 215 -2.36 11.91 31.65
CA LEU A 215 -2.98 11.73 30.33
C LEU A 215 -3.84 10.46 30.24
N CYS A 216 -3.96 9.67 31.32
CA CYS A 216 -4.72 8.44 31.35
C CYS A 216 -5.56 8.28 32.64
N PRO A 217 -6.39 9.28 33.01
CA PRO A 217 -7.08 9.31 34.30
C PRO A 217 -7.96 8.07 34.56
N ASP A 218 -8.60 7.54 33.53
CA ASP A 218 -9.48 6.37 33.63
C ASP A 218 -8.75 5.02 33.44
N HIS A 219 -7.44 5.08 33.16
CA HIS A 219 -6.60 3.93 32.83
C HIS A 219 -5.30 3.92 33.62
N GLN A 220 -5.31 4.39 34.87
CA GLN A 220 -4.12 4.36 35.72
C GLN A 220 -3.91 2.99 36.38
N THR A 221 -2.65 2.67 36.70
CA THR A 221 -2.35 1.61 37.66
C THR A 221 -2.90 1.95 39.04
N ALA A 222 -3.10 0.96 39.91
CA ALA A 222 -3.70 1.15 41.24
C ALA A 222 -3.01 2.19 42.14
N ASN A 223 -1.74 2.53 41.86
CA ASN A 223 -0.98 3.56 42.58
C ASN A 223 -0.93 4.92 41.85
N GLY A 224 -1.62 5.09 40.72
CA GLY A 224 -1.71 6.34 39.97
C GLY A 224 -0.42 6.78 39.26
N THR A 225 0.56 5.88 39.07
CA THR A 225 1.90 6.28 38.57
C THR A 225 2.18 5.94 37.12
N LEU A 226 1.41 5.02 36.52
CA LEU A 226 1.57 4.54 35.14
C LEU A 226 0.20 4.41 34.47
N CYS A 227 0.18 4.50 33.15
CA CYS A 227 -0.98 4.16 32.33
C CYS A 227 -1.04 2.63 32.09
N ASP A 228 -2.24 2.05 32.08
CA ASP A 228 -2.48 0.61 31.96
C ASP A 228 -3.51 0.29 30.88
N CYS A 229 -3.09 0.41 29.61
CA CYS A 229 -3.83 -0.08 28.44
C CYS A 229 -3.58 -1.56 28.13
N LYS A 230 -3.17 -2.35 29.13
CA LYS A 230 -2.78 -3.77 28.97
C LYS A 230 -1.71 -3.93 27.88
N ASP A 231 -1.81 -4.98 27.08
CA ASP A 231 -0.87 -5.34 26.02
C ASP A 231 -1.30 -4.80 24.64
N LYS A 232 -2.24 -3.86 24.56
CA LYS A 232 -2.72 -3.32 23.27
C LYS A 232 -1.58 -2.73 22.44
N LEU A 233 -1.46 -3.17 21.19
CA LEU A 233 -0.48 -2.69 20.23
C LEU A 233 -1.19 -2.08 19.03
N CYS A 234 -0.66 -0.97 18.54
CA CYS A 234 -1.12 -0.35 17.29
C CYS A 234 -0.11 -0.67 16.19
N TYR A 235 -0.59 -1.31 15.13
CA TYR A 235 0.20 -1.73 13.98
C TYR A 235 0.35 -0.59 12.97
N HIS A 236 1.18 -0.78 11.94
CA HIS A 236 1.33 0.18 10.85
C HIS A 236 1.65 1.62 11.31
N GLU A 237 2.52 1.72 12.31
CA GLU A 237 2.91 2.97 12.97
C GLU A 237 1.76 3.74 13.66
N GLY A 238 0.62 3.08 13.92
CA GLY A 238 -0.45 3.64 14.73
C GLY A 238 0.03 4.08 16.12
N VAL A 239 -0.64 5.08 16.68
CA VAL A 239 -0.31 5.65 17.99
C VAL A 239 -1.38 5.24 18.98
N LEU A 240 -0.97 4.65 20.11
CA LEU A 240 -1.90 4.32 21.19
C LEU A 240 -2.24 5.59 21.97
N ASP A 241 -3.52 5.97 21.97
CA ASP A 241 -4.03 6.98 22.87
C ASP A 241 -4.14 6.37 24.28
N VAL A 242 -3.33 6.84 25.21
CA VAL A 242 -3.30 6.32 26.58
C VAL A 242 -4.51 6.76 27.42
N GLY A 243 -5.21 7.80 26.99
CA GLY A 243 -6.41 8.33 27.64
C GLY A 243 -7.64 7.47 27.41
N THR A 244 -7.72 6.85 26.23
CA THR A 244 -8.86 6.01 25.82
C THR A 244 -8.49 4.54 25.58
N CYS A 245 -7.20 4.23 25.58
CA CYS A 245 -6.66 2.93 25.15
C CYS A 245 -7.15 2.50 23.75
N THR A 246 -7.26 3.46 22.82
CA THR A 246 -7.60 3.22 21.41
C THR A 246 -6.44 3.57 20.49
N CYS A 247 -6.32 2.84 19.38
CA CYS A 247 -5.30 3.14 18.38
C CYS A 247 -5.78 4.25 17.45
N GLN A 248 -4.97 5.30 17.35
CA GLN A 248 -5.07 6.30 16.29
C GLN A 248 -4.27 5.78 15.10
N CYS A 249 -4.98 5.27 14.10
CA CYS A 249 -4.38 4.67 12.92
C CYS A 249 -3.88 5.73 11.94
N LYS A 250 -2.78 5.42 11.25
CA LYS A 250 -2.10 6.34 10.35
C LYS A 250 -2.51 6.05 8.90
N GLY A 251 -2.83 7.08 8.13
CA GLY A 251 -3.19 6.94 6.71
C GLY A 251 -4.44 6.07 6.51
N ILE A 252 -4.34 5.07 5.65
CA ILE A 252 -5.46 4.18 5.27
C ILE A 252 -5.71 3.04 6.26
N TRP A 253 -4.96 2.94 7.36
CA TRP A 253 -5.16 1.83 8.29
C TRP A 253 -6.34 2.10 9.22
N THR A 254 -7.12 1.07 9.54
CA THR A 254 -8.29 1.09 10.43
C THR A 254 -8.37 -0.21 11.25
N GLY A 255 -9.38 -0.32 12.11
CA GLY A 255 -9.53 -1.43 13.05
C GLY A 255 -9.02 -1.09 14.45
N ASP A 256 -9.25 -1.99 15.40
CA ASP A 256 -8.96 -1.73 16.82
C ASP A 256 -7.46 -1.60 17.11
N ASN A 257 -6.63 -2.27 16.30
CA ASN A 257 -5.18 -2.30 16.38
C ASN A 257 -4.54 -1.75 15.09
N CYS A 258 -5.30 -1.13 14.19
CA CYS A 258 -4.86 -0.69 12.86
C CYS A 258 -4.50 -1.83 11.91
N GLU A 259 -5.15 -2.99 12.05
CA GLU A 259 -4.88 -4.21 11.30
C GLU A 259 -5.62 -4.30 9.95
N LYS A 260 -6.55 -3.39 9.68
CA LYS A 260 -7.38 -3.37 8.47
C LYS A 260 -6.99 -2.20 7.58
N ILE A 261 -7.24 -2.33 6.28
CA ILE A 261 -7.10 -1.24 5.32
C ILE A 261 -8.49 -0.65 5.04
N ASP A 262 -8.59 0.66 5.09
CA ASP A 262 -9.70 1.44 4.56
C ASP A 262 -9.53 1.62 3.05
N CYS A 263 -10.18 0.72 2.32
CA CYS A 263 -10.15 0.71 0.86
C CYS A 263 -11.09 1.73 0.21
N LEU A 264 -11.75 2.59 0.98
CA LEU A 264 -12.59 3.66 0.42
C LEU A 264 -11.77 4.92 0.11
N GLN A 265 -10.57 5.04 0.68
CA GLN A 265 -9.65 6.12 0.35
C GLN A 265 -9.00 5.86 -1.01
N GLY A 266 -9.22 6.79 -1.95
CA GLY A 266 -8.62 6.68 -3.28
C GLY A 266 -7.10 6.79 -3.27
N GLU A 267 -6.46 6.21 -4.29
CA GLU A 267 -5.01 6.23 -4.42
C GLU A 267 -4.50 7.40 -5.28
N SER A 268 -3.23 7.74 -5.11
CA SER A 268 -2.62 8.80 -5.92
C SER A 268 -2.56 8.41 -7.40
N SER A 269 -2.76 9.37 -8.30
CA SER A 269 -2.56 9.17 -9.75
C SER A 269 -1.14 8.73 -10.11
N SER A 270 -0.18 8.93 -9.19
CA SER A 270 1.20 8.45 -9.29
C SER A 270 1.39 6.94 -9.06
N CYS A 271 0.34 6.21 -8.72
CA CYS A 271 0.41 4.78 -8.39
C CYS A 271 0.63 3.86 -9.60
N LYS A 272 0.53 4.38 -10.83
CA LYS A 272 0.80 3.62 -12.06
C LYS A 272 2.21 3.00 -12.02
N SER A 273 2.27 1.67 -12.15
CA SER A 273 3.49 0.85 -12.25
C SER A 273 4.52 1.07 -11.13
N LYS A 274 4.09 1.09 -9.87
CA LYS A 274 5.01 1.17 -8.73
C LYS A 274 5.47 -0.21 -8.26
N ASP A 275 6.67 -0.26 -7.70
CA ASP A 275 7.17 -1.45 -7.03
C ASP A 275 6.41 -1.67 -5.73
N CYS A 276 5.48 -2.62 -5.76
CA CYS A 276 4.64 -3.00 -4.63
C CYS A 276 5.39 -3.83 -3.58
N ASN A 277 6.69 -4.10 -3.76
CA ASN A 277 7.49 -4.72 -2.71
C ASN A 277 7.80 -3.74 -1.56
N GLU A 278 7.76 -2.44 -1.81
CA GLU A 278 7.98 -1.44 -0.75
C GLU A 278 6.73 -1.23 0.12
N PRO A 279 6.84 -1.31 1.46
CA PRO A 279 5.71 -1.12 2.37
C PRO A 279 5.02 0.24 2.24
N GLN A 280 5.78 1.30 1.91
CA GLN A 280 5.23 2.62 1.68
C GLN A 280 4.38 2.66 0.41
N THR A 281 4.82 2.00 -0.66
CA THR A 281 4.03 1.91 -1.90
C THR A 281 2.69 1.24 -1.66
N LYS A 282 2.67 0.11 -0.94
CA LYS A 282 1.42 -0.57 -0.58
C LYS A 282 0.47 0.32 0.23
N MET A 283 1.01 1.19 1.08
CA MET A 283 0.22 2.15 1.86
C MET A 283 -0.33 3.32 1.03
N PHE A 284 0.39 3.79 0.01
CA PHE A 284 -0.07 4.90 -0.84
C PHE A 284 -0.85 4.45 -2.08
N CYS A 285 -0.68 3.19 -2.49
CA CYS A 285 -1.23 2.57 -3.68
C CYS A 285 -1.86 1.20 -3.39
N PRO A 286 -2.79 1.11 -2.42
CA PRO A 286 -3.32 -0.16 -1.94
C PRO A 286 -4.11 -0.92 -3.03
N HIS A 287 -4.77 -0.22 -3.95
CA HIS A 287 -5.52 -0.86 -5.04
C HIS A 287 -4.58 -1.35 -6.14
N THR A 288 -3.64 -0.50 -6.57
CA THR A 288 -2.63 -0.91 -7.56
C THR A 288 -1.80 -2.10 -7.07
N CYS A 289 -1.49 -2.16 -5.78
CA CYS A 289 -0.74 -3.26 -5.17
C CYS A 289 -1.58 -4.49 -4.76
N GLY A 290 -2.89 -4.46 -4.99
CA GLY A 290 -3.78 -5.58 -4.71
C GLY A 290 -4.07 -5.82 -3.22
N GLU A 291 -3.74 -4.86 -2.35
CA GLU A 291 -4.12 -4.89 -0.93
C GLU A 291 -5.62 -4.57 -0.77
N CYS A 292 -6.16 -3.76 -1.66
CA CYS A 292 -7.59 -3.47 -1.79
C CYS A 292 -8.14 -4.02 -3.11
N THR A 293 -9.14 -4.91 -3.03
CA THR A 293 -9.73 -5.58 -4.19
C THR A 293 -11.11 -5.06 -4.58
N ASN A 294 -11.65 -4.08 -3.84
CA ASN A 294 -12.84 -3.36 -4.25
C ASN A 294 -12.58 -2.60 -5.56
N CYS A 295 -13.57 -2.62 -6.44
CA CYS A 295 -13.51 -2.02 -7.77
C CYS A 295 -12.39 -2.58 -8.68
N GLN A 296 -11.86 -3.77 -8.37
CA GLN A 296 -10.81 -4.41 -9.17
C GLN A 296 -11.26 -4.58 -10.63
N GLY A 297 -10.44 -4.05 -11.55
CA GLY A 297 -10.72 -4.06 -13.00
C GLY A 297 -11.40 -2.79 -13.52
N VAL A 298 -11.85 -1.88 -12.66
CA VAL A 298 -12.36 -0.56 -13.08
C VAL A 298 -11.18 0.39 -13.28
N VAL A 299 -11.07 0.96 -14.48
CA VAL A 299 -10.01 1.91 -14.85
C VAL A 299 -10.65 3.17 -15.41
N CYS A 300 -10.38 4.31 -14.76
CA CYS A 300 -10.81 5.62 -15.24
C CYS A 300 -9.67 6.27 -16.03
N ASN A 301 -9.76 6.26 -17.36
CA ASN A 301 -8.69 6.74 -18.23
C ASN A 301 -8.48 8.26 -18.09
N ASN A 302 -9.57 9.01 -18.11
CA ASN A 302 -9.61 10.47 -17.97
C ASN A 302 -10.65 10.85 -16.91
N GLY A 303 -10.52 10.29 -15.71
CA GLY A 303 -11.41 10.56 -14.60
C GLY A 303 -10.85 10.06 -13.28
N VAL A 304 -11.64 10.22 -12.22
CA VAL A 304 -11.33 9.74 -10.87
C VAL A 304 -12.26 8.57 -10.55
N LEU A 305 -11.72 7.48 -9.98
CA LEU A 305 -12.52 6.35 -9.52
C LEU A 305 -13.14 6.68 -8.16
N ASN A 306 -14.46 6.53 -8.06
CA ASN A 306 -15.15 6.49 -6.77
C ASN A 306 -15.08 5.07 -6.21
N TYR A 307 -14.36 4.88 -5.10
CA TYR A 307 -14.11 3.57 -4.50
C TYR A 307 -15.26 3.02 -3.65
N GLU A 308 -16.29 3.84 -3.37
CA GLU A 308 -17.53 3.40 -2.73
C GLU A 308 -18.50 2.80 -3.76
N THR A 309 -18.67 3.47 -4.91
CA THR A 309 -19.62 3.06 -5.95
C THR A 309 -18.99 2.25 -7.09
N CYS A 310 -17.66 2.23 -7.18
CA CYS A 310 -16.90 1.65 -8.29
C CYS A 310 -17.22 2.27 -9.66
N THR A 311 -17.52 3.57 -9.70
CA THR A 311 -17.83 4.31 -10.93
C THR A 311 -16.80 5.41 -11.19
N CYS A 312 -16.57 5.73 -12.47
CA CYS A 312 -15.67 6.81 -12.85
C CYS A 312 -16.39 8.16 -12.93
N GLU A 313 -15.82 9.17 -12.28
CA GLU A 313 -16.16 10.58 -12.47
C GLU A 313 -15.23 11.17 -13.53
N CYS A 314 -15.74 11.39 -14.74
CA CYS A 314 -14.93 11.83 -15.87
C CYS A 314 -14.55 13.31 -15.77
N PHE A 315 -13.31 13.61 -16.16
CA PHE A 315 -12.87 14.99 -16.38
C PHE A 315 -13.66 15.62 -17.54
N GLU A 316 -13.69 16.96 -17.56
CA GLU A 316 -14.37 17.72 -18.60
C GLU A 316 -13.90 17.30 -20.01
N GLY A 317 -14.86 17.10 -20.92
CA GLY A 317 -14.59 16.63 -22.28
C GLY A 317 -14.46 15.11 -22.41
N TYR A 318 -14.70 14.32 -21.36
CA TYR A 318 -14.72 12.87 -21.40
C TYR A 318 -16.01 12.29 -20.81
N ASN A 319 -16.45 11.14 -21.32
CA ASN A 319 -17.57 10.37 -20.78
C ASN A 319 -17.38 8.86 -21.00
N GLY A 320 -18.41 8.08 -20.66
CA GLY A 320 -18.39 6.62 -20.66
C GLY A 320 -18.03 6.06 -19.29
N GLU A 321 -18.28 4.76 -19.09
CA GLU A 321 -18.06 4.08 -17.79
C GLU A 321 -16.60 4.12 -17.34
N SER A 322 -15.65 4.20 -18.28
CA SER A 322 -14.20 4.25 -18.05
C SER A 322 -13.55 5.59 -18.46
N CYS A 323 -14.36 6.61 -18.79
CA CYS A 323 -13.89 7.93 -19.25
C CYS A 323 -12.92 7.86 -20.44
N ASP A 324 -13.14 6.90 -21.34
CA ASP A 324 -12.34 6.66 -22.55
C ASP A 324 -12.94 7.32 -23.79
N VAL A 325 -14.19 7.78 -23.72
CA VAL A 325 -14.85 8.46 -24.83
C VAL A 325 -14.61 9.96 -24.71
N GLN A 326 -13.83 10.51 -25.63
CA GLN A 326 -13.69 11.96 -25.78
C GLN A 326 -14.98 12.55 -26.37
N VAL A 327 -15.51 13.57 -25.72
CA VAL A 327 -16.72 14.30 -26.13
C VAL A 327 -16.32 15.58 -26.83
N CYS A 328 -16.97 15.88 -27.94
CA CYS A 328 -16.71 17.12 -28.65
C CYS A 328 -17.24 18.31 -27.86
N THR A 329 -16.43 19.35 -27.72
CA THR A 329 -16.84 20.62 -27.08
C THR A 329 -17.46 21.59 -28.07
N GLU A 330 -17.18 21.41 -29.37
CA GLU A 330 -17.67 22.25 -30.46
C GLU A 330 -18.19 21.37 -31.61
N PRO A 331 -19.23 21.82 -32.34
CA PRO A 331 -19.72 21.11 -33.50
C PRO A 331 -18.72 21.14 -34.65
N ASP A 332 -18.90 20.23 -35.61
CA ASP A 332 -18.09 20.14 -36.81
C ASP A 332 -18.26 21.42 -37.62
N ASN A 333 -17.20 21.80 -38.32
CA ASN A 333 -17.32 22.89 -39.26
C ASN A 333 -18.46 22.60 -40.26
N PRO A 334 -19.37 23.54 -40.57
CA PRO A 334 -20.45 23.32 -41.52
C PRO A 334 -20.00 22.85 -42.92
N LEU A 335 -18.73 23.07 -43.28
CA LEU A 335 -18.13 22.53 -44.50
C LEU A 335 -18.01 20.99 -44.49
N CYS A 336 -17.94 20.35 -43.31
CA CYS A 336 -17.77 18.90 -43.16
C CYS A 336 -18.92 18.11 -43.81
N THR A 337 -20.16 18.60 -43.73
CA THR A 337 -21.32 17.96 -44.39
C THR A 337 -21.19 17.95 -45.92
N ARG A 338 -20.43 18.89 -46.50
CA ARG A 338 -20.19 18.98 -47.95
C ARG A 338 -18.97 18.18 -48.42
N ILE A 339 -18.09 17.78 -47.50
CA ILE A 339 -16.79 17.17 -47.77
C ILE A 339 -16.81 15.64 -47.58
N LYS A 340 -17.81 15.11 -46.87
CA LYS A 340 -17.96 13.70 -46.43
C LYS A 340 -17.73 12.63 -47.51
N ALA A 341 -17.87 12.95 -48.80
CA ALA A 341 -17.74 11.98 -49.88
C ALA A 341 -16.35 11.88 -50.55
N LEU A 342 -15.38 12.74 -50.23
CA LEU A 342 -14.16 12.87 -51.04
C LEU A 342 -12.80 12.85 -50.31
N GLY A 343 -12.75 12.68 -48.99
CA GLY A 343 -11.49 12.80 -48.23
C GLY A 343 -11.26 11.73 -47.17
N GLN A 344 -10.00 11.36 -46.97
CA GLN A 344 -9.54 10.64 -45.77
C GLN A 344 -9.27 11.68 -44.67
N CYS A 345 -9.77 11.42 -43.46
CA CYS A 345 -9.45 12.24 -42.28
C CYS A 345 -7.98 12.07 -41.92
N ASP A 346 -7.31 13.17 -41.59
CA ASP A 346 -5.95 13.11 -41.04
C ASP A 346 -5.96 12.85 -39.52
N GLU A 347 -4.77 12.77 -38.92
CA GLU A 347 -4.58 12.52 -37.49
C GLU A 347 -5.11 13.65 -36.59
N ASP A 348 -5.32 14.86 -37.12
CA ASP A 348 -5.95 15.95 -36.38
C ASP A 348 -7.49 15.93 -36.53
N GLY A 349 -8.05 15.16 -37.47
CA GLY A 349 -9.47 15.23 -37.82
C GLY A 349 -9.78 16.38 -38.79
N LYS A 350 -8.79 16.86 -39.54
CA LYS A 350 -8.99 17.79 -40.65
C LYS A 350 -9.28 17.01 -41.93
N MET A 351 -10.15 17.61 -42.75
CA MET A 351 -10.49 17.10 -44.08
C MET A 351 -10.18 18.17 -45.12
N THR A 352 -9.75 17.75 -46.32
CA THR A 352 -9.49 18.65 -47.45
C THR A 352 -10.33 18.25 -48.66
N ALA A 353 -11.04 19.22 -49.24
CA ALA A 353 -11.68 19.06 -50.56
C ALA A 353 -11.50 20.34 -51.38
N SER A 354 -11.15 20.19 -52.65
CA SER A 354 -11.04 21.31 -53.61
C SER A 354 -10.21 22.49 -53.08
N GLY A 355 -9.10 22.20 -52.39
CA GLY A 355 -8.15 23.20 -51.87
C GLY A 355 -8.57 23.90 -50.57
N LYS A 356 -9.69 23.50 -49.93
CA LYS A 356 -10.13 24.03 -48.63
C LYS A 356 -10.05 22.96 -47.55
N THR A 357 -9.46 23.31 -46.42
CA THR A 357 -9.34 22.44 -45.23
C THR A 357 -10.34 22.86 -44.16
N ALA A 358 -11.04 21.90 -43.58
CA ALA A 358 -11.99 22.11 -42.48
C ALA A 358 -11.74 21.12 -41.35
N TYR A 359 -11.99 21.54 -40.10
CA TYR A 359 -11.85 20.70 -38.90
C TYR A 359 -13.18 19.98 -38.61
N CYS A 360 -13.16 18.65 -38.61
CA CYS A 360 -14.34 17.79 -38.56
C CYS A 360 -14.18 16.65 -37.53
N PRO A 361 -13.94 16.96 -36.24
CA PRO A 361 -13.59 15.95 -35.24
C PRO A 361 -14.70 14.93 -34.97
N MET A 362 -15.99 15.29 -35.07
CA MET A 362 -17.09 14.30 -34.95
C MET A 362 -17.11 13.38 -36.16
N LEU A 363 -17.13 13.95 -37.37
CA LEU A 363 -17.19 13.18 -38.61
C LEU A 363 -15.98 12.26 -38.78
N CYS A 364 -14.81 12.71 -38.34
CA CYS A 364 -13.57 11.94 -38.35
C CYS A 364 -13.43 10.97 -37.17
N GLY A 365 -14.44 10.86 -36.30
CA GLY A 365 -14.44 9.94 -35.16
C GLY A 365 -13.40 10.28 -34.07
N LYS A 366 -12.90 11.52 -34.02
CA LYS A 366 -11.95 12.00 -33.01
C LYS A 366 -12.63 12.22 -31.66
N CYS A 367 -13.90 12.59 -31.66
CA CYS A 367 -14.73 12.67 -30.47
C CYS A 367 -16.18 12.29 -30.82
N LYS A 368 -16.97 11.97 -29.80
CA LYS A 368 -18.40 11.68 -29.95
C LYS A 368 -19.23 12.85 -29.47
N THR A 369 -20.46 12.94 -29.99
CA THR A 369 -21.48 13.84 -29.48
C THR A 369 -22.62 13.02 -28.88
N ASN A 370 -23.27 13.55 -27.84
CA ASN A 370 -24.49 12.97 -27.27
C ASN A 370 -25.74 13.41 -28.06
N CYS A 371 -25.59 14.33 -29.01
CA CYS A 371 -26.69 14.80 -29.83
C CYS A 371 -27.01 13.81 -30.97
N PRO A 372 -28.30 13.57 -31.26
CA PRO A 372 -28.67 12.83 -32.45
C PRO A 372 -28.24 13.61 -33.71
N PRO A 373 -27.93 12.91 -34.82
CA PRO A 373 -27.54 13.59 -36.05
C PRO A 373 -28.70 14.43 -36.60
N CYS A 374 -28.40 15.58 -37.18
CA CYS A 374 -29.36 16.33 -37.97
C CYS A 374 -29.67 15.56 -39.26
N GLU A 375 -30.95 15.46 -39.60
CA GLU A 375 -31.46 14.84 -40.82
C GLU A 375 -31.34 15.82 -41.99
N ASN A 376 -31.51 15.31 -43.22
CA ASN A 376 -31.53 16.11 -44.45
C ASN A 376 -30.40 17.17 -44.53
N PHE A 377 -29.19 16.80 -44.12
CA PHE A 377 -27.97 17.61 -44.19
C PHE A 377 -27.97 18.89 -43.34
N GLY A 378 -28.83 18.95 -42.31
CA GLY A 378 -28.76 19.99 -41.30
C GLY A 378 -27.38 20.03 -40.63
N ASP A 379 -26.92 21.23 -40.28
CA ASP A 379 -25.68 21.38 -39.52
C ASP A 379 -26.04 21.41 -38.02
N LEU A 380 -25.40 20.56 -37.22
CA LEU A 380 -25.49 20.67 -35.77
C LEU A 380 -24.76 21.94 -35.35
N THR A 381 -25.45 22.86 -34.67
CA THR A 381 -24.92 24.20 -34.36
C THR A 381 -24.64 24.43 -32.88
N ASP A 382 -25.22 23.61 -32.01
CA ASP A 382 -25.04 23.68 -30.56
C ASP A 382 -25.06 22.27 -29.99
N LEU A 383 -23.99 21.88 -29.29
CA LEU A 383 -23.84 20.55 -28.69
C LEU A 383 -24.53 20.42 -27.32
N ASN A 384 -24.88 21.54 -26.67
CA ASN A 384 -25.60 21.55 -25.39
C ASN A 384 -27.11 21.42 -25.61
N THR A 385 -27.64 22.13 -26.61
CA THR A 385 -29.08 22.08 -26.93
C THR A 385 -29.44 21.12 -28.05
N CYS A 386 -28.43 20.52 -28.70
CA CYS A 386 -28.59 19.70 -29.90
C CYS A 386 -29.32 20.39 -31.05
N ALA A 387 -29.16 21.73 -31.18
CA ALA A 387 -29.88 22.51 -32.17
C ALA A 387 -29.32 22.29 -33.59
N CYS A 388 -30.20 21.95 -34.53
CA CYS A 388 -29.87 21.81 -35.94
C CYS A 388 -30.24 23.07 -36.73
N LYS A 389 -29.35 23.46 -37.64
CA LYS A 389 -29.61 24.47 -38.66
C LYS A 389 -29.94 23.79 -39.99
N CYS A 390 -31.21 23.85 -40.38
CA CYS A 390 -31.69 23.24 -41.61
C CYS A 390 -31.27 24.02 -42.85
N LYS A 391 -31.06 23.29 -43.95
CA LYS A 391 -30.70 23.85 -45.26
C LYS A 391 -31.89 23.83 -46.20
N GLY A 392 -31.96 24.80 -47.10
CA GLY A 392 -33.01 24.87 -48.13
C GLY A 392 -34.44 24.88 -47.55
N THR A 393 -35.26 23.93 -48.00
CA THR A 393 -36.68 23.79 -47.66
C THR A 393 -36.95 22.86 -46.48
N PHE A 394 -35.92 22.26 -45.88
CA PHE A 394 -36.08 21.37 -44.73
C PHE A 394 -36.34 22.17 -43.44
N ARG A 395 -37.17 21.61 -42.56
CA ARG A 395 -37.64 22.20 -41.29
C ARG A 395 -37.77 21.10 -40.22
N GLY A 396 -38.10 21.52 -38.99
CA GLY A 396 -38.14 20.62 -37.83
C GLY A 396 -36.88 20.76 -36.98
N GLU A 397 -36.93 20.25 -35.75
CA GLU A 397 -35.85 20.38 -34.77
C GLU A 397 -34.57 19.66 -35.21
N ARG A 398 -34.73 18.59 -35.99
CA ARG A 398 -33.64 17.81 -36.58
C ARG A 398 -33.61 17.91 -38.10
N CYS A 399 -34.36 18.83 -38.70
CA CYS A 399 -34.49 18.99 -40.15
C CYS A 399 -35.16 17.81 -40.86
N GLU A 400 -35.98 17.05 -40.14
CA GLU A 400 -36.66 15.83 -40.58
C GLU A 400 -37.82 16.08 -41.57
N SER A 401 -38.39 17.28 -41.56
CA SER A 401 -39.54 17.62 -42.41
C SER A 401 -39.13 18.42 -43.62
N CYS A 402 -39.86 18.24 -44.72
CA CYS A 402 -39.69 19.04 -45.93
C CYS A 402 -40.95 19.81 -46.30
N GLU A 403 -40.80 21.11 -46.55
CA GLU A 403 -41.90 22.01 -46.91
C GLU A 403 -41.78 22.56 -48.35
N ALA A 404 -41.12 21.82 -49.24
CA ALA A 404 -40.93 22.26 -50.62
C ALA A 404 -42.24 22.26 -51.41
N ALA A 405 -42.78 23.44 -51.75
CA ALA A 405 -43.96 23.55 -52.63
C ALA A 405 -43.61 23.47 -54.13
N ARG A 406 -42.36 23.74 -54.49
CA ARG A 406 -41.80 23.62 -55.85
C ARG A 406 -40.27 23.57 -55.80
N ASP A 407 -39.65 22.90 -56.77
CA ASP A 407 -38.21 22.98 -56.99
C ASP A 407 -37.79 24.37 -57.47
N GLN A 408 -36.50 24.69 -57.33
CA GLN A 408 -35.93 25.86 -58.00
C GLN A 408 -36.11 25.75 -59.53
N PHE A 409 -36.28 26.88 -60.20
CA PHE A 409 -36.56 26.91 -61.64
C PHE A 409 -35.51 26.17 -62.48
N VAL A 410 -34.24 26.22 -62.04
CA VAL A 410 -33.10 25.53 -62.68
C VAL A 410 -33.29 24.01 -62.75
N CYS A 411 -34.05 23.42 -61.82
CA CYS A 411 -34.30 21.98 -61.73
C CYS A 411 -35.17 21.47 -62.89
N GLY A 412 -36.03 22.33 -63.46
CA GLY A 412 -36.89 21.97 -64.60
C GLY A 412 -36.08 21.57 -65.85
N SER A 413 -34.90 22.16 -66.02
CA SER A 413 -33.97 21.86 -67.12
C SER A 413 -33.05 20.66 -66.83
N LEU A 414 -33.06 20.15 -65.59
CA LEU A 414 -32.19 19.06 -65.11
C LEU A 414 -32.93 17.72 -65.00
N LYS A 415 -34.17 17.62 -65.51
CA LYS A 415 -35.01 16.40 -65.43
C LYS A 415 -34.33 15.13 -65.99
N ALA A 416 -33.48 15.27 -67.01
CA ALA A 416 -32.70 14.15 -67.57
C ALA A 416 -31.63 13.61 -66.61
N LEU A 417 -31.32 14.35 -65.54
CA LEU A 417 -30.33 14.05 -64.51
C LEU A 417 -30.98 13.71 -63.15
N ALA A 418 -32.29 13.45 -63.10
CA ALA A 418 -33.00 13.08 -61.87
C ALA A 418 -32.41 11.83 -61.19
N GLY A 419 -31.79 10.92 -61.97
CA GLY A 419 -31.06 9.75 -61.45
C GLY A 419 -29.65 10.06 -60.90
N SER A 420 -29.20 11.32 -60.96
CA SER A 420 -27.91 11.81 -60.49
C SER A 420 -28.07 12.83 -59.35
N CYS A 421 -29.15 12.70 -58.59
CA CYS A 421 -29.36 13.46 -57.38
C CYS A 421 -28.38 13.01 -56.29
N ASP A 422 -27.51 13.92 -55.91
CA ASP A 422 -26.51 13.72 -54.86
C ASP A 422 -26.26 15.08 -54.18
N ASN A 423 -25.77 15.06 -52.95
CA ASN A 423 -25.53 16.25 -52.13
C ASN A 423 -24.05 16.62 -52.06
N THR A 424 -23.21 15.93 -52.83
CA THR A 424 -21.80 16.25 -52.95
C THR A 424 -21.62 17.36 -53.98
N ALA A 425 -20.78 18.35 -53.67
CA ALA A 425 -20.31 19.34 -54.64
C ALA A 425 -19.29 18.70 -55.59
N SER A 426 -19.64 17.55 -56.17
CA SER A 426 -18.86 16.92 -57.22
C SER A 426 -18.78 17.89 -58.40
N PRO A 427 -17.61 18.04 -59.04
CA PRO A 427 -17.50 18.86 -60.25
C PRO A 427 -18.24 18.26 -61.45
N PHE A 428 -18.80 17.06 -61.31
CA PHE A 428 -19.62 16.42 -62.33
C PHE A 428 -21.10 16.71 -62.08
N TYR A 429 -21.84 17.02 -63.14
CA TYR A 429 -23.26 17.39 -63.18
C TYR A 429 -24.16 16.60 -62.20
N VAL A 430 -24.28 17.10 -60.98
CA VAL A 430 -25.10 16.53 -59.89
C VAL A 430 -26.17 17.55 -59.51
N VAL A 431 -27.40 17.06 -59.35
CA VAL A 431 -28.53 17.87 -58.88
C VAL A 431 -28.52 17.84 -57.34
N LEU A 432 -28.28 18.98 -56.69
CA LEU A 432 -28.29 19.08 -55.23
C LEU A 432 -29.71 18.88 -54.69
N GLN A 433 -29.90 17.91 -53.79
CA GLN A 433 -31.23 17.62 -53.23
C GLN A 433 -31.77 18.79 -52.40
N THR A 434 -30.89 19.64 -51.87
CA THR A 434 -31.29 20.88 -51.17
C THR A 434 -31.86 21.97 -52.09
N ASP A 435 -31.52 21.93 -53.38
CA ASP A 435 -31.98 22.91 -54.39
C ASP A 435 -33.15 22.37 -55.24
N CYS A 436 -33.18 21.06 -55.46
CA CYS A 436 -34.22 20.35 -56.24
C CYS A 436 -34.84 19.17 -55.45
N PRO A 437 -35.40 19.42 -54.26
CA PRO A 437 -35.91 18.37 -53.37
C PRO A 437 -36.99 17.46 -53.98
N LEU A 438 -37.92 18.02 -54.77
CA LEU A 438 -39.02 17.27 -55.40
C LEU A 438 -38.52 16.43 -56.57
N LEU A 439 -37.65 17.00 -57.41
CA LEU A 439 -37.01 16.28 -58.52
C LEU A 439 -36.21 15.07 -58.02
N CYS A 440 -35.59 15.22 -56.85
CA CYS A 440 -34.79 14.18 -56.22
C CYS A 440 -35.60 13.20 -55.35
N GLY A 441 -36.92 13.40 -55.21
CA GLY A 441 -37.78 12.54 -54.41
C GLY A 441 -37.45 12.51 -52.91
N VAL A 442 -36.76 13.55 -52.42
CA VAL A 442 -36.48 13.75 -50.99
C VAL A 442 -37.62 14.53 -50.33
N CYS A 443 -38.40 15.21 -51.17
CA CYS A 443 -39.73 15.73 -50.93
C CYS A 443 -40.58 15.31 -52.16
#